data_AF-A0A2G5V9W7-F1
#
_entry.id   AF-A0A2G5V9W7-F1
#
_cell.length_a   1.000
_cell.length_b   1.000
_cell.length_c   1.000
_cell.angle_alpha   90.00
_cell.angle_beta   90.00
_cell.angle_gamma   90.00
#
_symmetry.space_group_name_H-M   'P 1'
#
loop_
_entity.id
_entity.type
_entity.pdbx_description
1 polymer ?
#
loop_
_entity_poly.entity_id
_entity_poly.type
_entity_poly.pdbx_seq_one_letter_code
_entity_poly.pdbx_strand_id
1 'polypeptide(L)'
;MIHLESLVCYACQTNQNERNLFDDKDRRAIVGTCGHSICFTCSISDENRNCPICSKPNAFIHRTVNYEAMAQMEYYRTNMFATFRKWWETLELEYAPTVLRWGT
;
A
#
# COMPACT_ATOMS: atom_id res chain seq x y z
N MET A 1 4.43 3.63 -10.22
CA MET A 1 5.64 3.75 -9.39
C MET A 1 5.26 3.29 -7.98
N ILE A 2 5.74 2.11 -7.57
CA ILE A 2 5.68 1.44 -6.26
C ILE A 2 4.53 1.87 -5.30
N HIS A 3 3.40 1.15 -5.34
CA HIS A 3 2.30 1.23 -4.36
C HIS A 3 2.56 0.42 -3.08
N LEU A 4 3.81 0.08 -2.74
CA LEU A 4 4.08 -0.73 -1.54
C LEU A 4 3.66 0.01 -0.25
N GLU A 5 3.72 1.34 -0.25
CA GLU A 5 3.19 2.14 0.86
C GLU A 5 1.67 1.98 1.03
N SER A 6 0.95 1.63 -0.04
CA SER A 6 -0.48 1.33 -0.02
C SER A 6 -0.79 -0.04 0.61
N LEU A 7 0.22 -0.87 0.90
CA LEU A 7 0.06 -2.17 1.58
C LEU A 7 0.33 -2.11 3.09
N VAL A 8 0.76 -0.94 3.59
CA VAL A 8 1.23 -0.75 4.96
C VAL A 8 0.19 0.00 5.79
N CYS A 9 -0.06 -0.49 7.00
CA CYS A 9 -0.88 0.22 7.98
C CYS A 9 -0.02 1.21 8.77
N TYR A 10 -0.25 2.51 8.54
CA TYR A 10 0.42 3.60 9.26
C TYR A 10 -0.13 3.85 10.67
N ALA A 11 -1.23 3.20 11.04
CA ALA A 11 -1.82 3.29 12.37
C ALA A 11 -1.31 2.21 13.33
N CYS A 12 -0.60 1.19 12.83
CA CYS A 12 -0.02 0.15 13.68
C CYS A 12 1.12 0.75 14.51
N GLN A 13 0.92 0.80 15.81
CA GLN A 13 1.98 1.04 16.80
C GLN A 13 2.24 -0.29 17.49
N THR A 14 3.07 -1.14 16.89
CA THR A 14 3.56 -2.32 17.60
C THR A 14 4.65 -1.90 18.58
N ASN A 15 4.87 -2.69 19.63
CA ASN A 15 5.87 -2.45 20.67
C ASN A 15 7.32 -2.31 20.13
N GLN A 16 7.55 -2.55 18.84
CA GLN A 16 8.86 -2.53 18.18
C GLN A 16 8.97 -1.42 17.11
N ASN A 17 8.00 -0.50 17.01
CA ASN A 17 7.97 0.54 15.98
C ASN A 17 7.85 -0.02 14.54
N GLU A 18 7.41 -1.27 14.40
CA GLU A 18 7.25 -1.94 13.10
C GLU A 18 5.87 -1.64 12.52
N ARG A 19 5.86 -1.11 11.28
CA ARG A 19 4.63 -0.95 10.51
C ARG A 19 4.22 -2.32 9.96
N ASN A 20 2.96 -2.71 10.19
CA ASN A 20 2.45 -3.99 9.68
C ASN A 20 1.86 -3.84 8.28
N LEU A 21 2.04 -4.88 7.48
CA LEU A 21 1.29 -5.06 6.25
C LEU A 21 -0.17 -5.42 6.58
N PHE A 22 -1.06 -5.14 5.62
CA PHE A 22 -2.39 -5.71 5.65
C PHE A 22 -2.35 -7.24 5.56
N ASP A 23 -3.42 -7.90 6.01
CA ASP A 23 -3.66 -9.33 5.80
C ASP A 23 -5.16 -9.63 5.70
N ASP A 24 -5.49 -10.86 5.34
CA ASP A 24 -6.85 -11.37 5.14
C ASP A 24 -7.55 -11.79 6.45
N LYS A 25 -6.84 -11.74 7.58
CA LYS A 25 -7.34 -12.14 8.90
C LYS A 25 -7.70 -10.90 9.70
N ASP A 26 -6.82 -10.49 10.60
CA ASP A 26 -7.08 -9.44 11.59
C ASP A 26 -6.71 -8.05 11.07
N ARG A 27 -5.86 -7.97 10.04
CA ARG A 27 -5.31 -6.71 9.52
C ARG A 27 -5.83 -6.37 8.12
N ARG A 28 -7.10 -6.68 7.83
CA ARG A 28 -7.75 -6.27 6.58
C ARG A 28 -7.69 -4.75 6.40
N ALA A 29 -7.45 -4.29 5.18
CA ALA A 29 -7.43 -2.87 4.86
C ALA A 29 -8.84 -2.26 5.00
N ILE A 30 -8.93 -1.15 5.72
CA ILE A 30 -10.12 -0.35 5.95
C ILE A 30 -9.89 1.01 5.32
N VAL A 31 -10.74 1.40 4.37
CA VAL A 31 -10.67 2.71 3.72
C VAL A 31 -11.36 3.77 4.57
N GLY A 32 -10.68 4.90 4.75
CA GLY A 32 -11.27 6.08 5.38
C GLY A 32 -11.96 6.99 4.36
N THR A 33 -12.76 7.93 4.84
CA THR A 33 -13.41 8.99 4.04
C THR A 33 -12.41 9.96 3.38
N CYS A 34 -11.10 9.77 3.61
CA CYS A 34 -10.01 10.47 2.94
C CYS A 34 -9.36 9.65 1.81
N GLY A 35 -9.77 8.39 1.60
CA GLY A 35 -9.17 7.49 0.62
C GLY A 35 -7.94 6.70 1.11
N HIS A 36 -7.35 7.07 2.25
CA HIS A 36 -6.26 6.29 2.86
C HIS A 36 -6.80 5.08 3.62
N SER A 37 -5.94 4.08 3.84
CA SER A 37 -6.30 2.86 4.57
C SER A 37 -5.51 2.63 5.86
N ILE A 38 -6.17 2.03 6.84
CA ILE A 38 -5.58 1.43 8.05
C ILE A 38 -6.08 0.00 8.20
N CYS A 39 -5.51 -0.80 9.10
CA CYS A 39 -5.98 -2.16 9.31
C CYS A 39 -7.24 -2.21 10.20
N PHE A 40 -8.01 -3.28 10.10
CA PHE A 40 -9.24 -3.47 10.88
C PHE A 40 -8.99 -3.34 12.39
N THR A 41 -7.95 -3.99 12.93
CA THR A 41 -7.54 -3.85 14.34
C THR A 41 -7.31 -2.39 14.76
N CYS A 42 -6.69 -1.57 13.91
CA CYS A 42 -6.44 -0.16 14.23
C CYS A 42 -7.71 0.70 14.11
N SER A 43 -8.70 0.29 13.30
CA SER A 43 -9.98 0.99 13.17
C SER A 43 -10.94 0.73 14.34
N ILE A 44 -10.74 -0.37 15.07
CA ILE A 44 -11.52 -0.71 16.27
C ILE A 44 -10.86 -0.21 17.56
N SER A 45 -9.55 0.00 17.57
CA SER A 45 -8.84 0.48 18.77
C SER A 45 -9.11 1.94 19.10
N ASP A 46 -9.60 2.72 18.13
CA ASP A 46 -10.03 4.11 18.30
C ASP A 46 -11.09 4.45 17.24
N GLU A 47 -12.34 4.60 17.68
CA GLU A 47 -13.49 4.85 16.79
C GLU A 47 -13.46 6.25 16.14
N ASN A 48 -12.79 7.19 16.80
CA ASN A 48 -12.67 8.58 16.36
C ASN A 48 -11.29 8.86 15.74
N ARG A 49 -10.59 7.81 15.32
CA ARG A 49 -9.22 7.91 14.82
C ARG A 49 -9.11 8.87 13.65
N ASN A 50 -8.23 9.85 13.82
CA ASN A 50 -7.79 10.70 12.73
C ASN A 50 -6.91 9.91 11.75
N CYS A 51 -6.93 10.29 10.48
CA CYS A 51 -6.04 9.69 9.49
C CYS A 51 -4.57 9.91 9.90
N PRO A 52 -3.74 8.86 10.05
CA PRO A 52 -2.32 9.03 10.38
C PRO A 52 -1.49 9.63 9.23
N ILE A 53 -2.06 9.70 8.02
CA ILE A 53 -1.38 10.20 6.82
C ILE A 53 -1.74 11.66 6.55
N CYS A 54 -3.02 12.02 6.56
CA CYS A 54 -3.48 13.38 6.23
C CYS A 54 -4.22 14.10 7.36
N SER A 55 -4.24 13.51 8.57
CA SER A 55 -4.85 14.08 9.78
C SER A 55 -6.36 14.37 9.70
N LYS A 56 -7.06 13.90 8.65
CA LYS A 56 -8.52 14.04 8.55
C LYS A 56 -9.21 13.45 9.79
N PRO A 57 -10.06 14.21 10.49
CA PRO A 57 -10.75 13.72 11.68
C PRO A 57 -11.74 12.58 11.38
N ASN A 58 -11.87 11.64 12.31
CA ASN A 58 -12.84 10.54 12.26
C ASN A 58 -12.83 9.80 10.91
N ALA A 59 -11.65 9.60 10.32
CA ALA A 59 -11.53 9.20 8.94
C ALA A 59 -12.12 7.80 8.69
N PHE A 60 -12.11 6.92 9.70
CA PHE A 60 -12.43 5.49 9.55
C PHE A 60 -13.76 5.07 10.19
N ILE A 61 -14.66 6.02 10.44
CA ILE A 61 -15.94 5.80 11.16
C ILE A 61 -16.81 4.68 10.58
N HIS A 62 -16.79 4.48 9.25
CA HIS A 62 -17.63 3.48 8.58
C HIS A 62 -17.02 2.07 8.54
N ARG A 63 -15.73 1.92 8.91
CA ARG A 63 -15.00 0.64 8.88
C ARG A 63 -15.20 -0.15 7.57
N THR A 64 -15.25 0.56 6.44
CA THR A 64 -15.46 -0.04 5.12
C THR A 64 -14.20 -0.76 4.65
N VAL A 65 -14.32 -2.02 4.25
CA VAL A 65 -13.20 -2.81 3.73
C VAL A 65 -12.73 -2.25 2.38
N ASN A 66 -11.43 -2.07 2.22
CA ASN A 66 -10.81 -1.70 0.95
C ASN A 66 -10.48 -2.96 0.13
N TYR A 67 -11.47 -3.50 -0.58
CA TYR A 67 -11.30 -4.71 -1.39
C TYR A 67 -10.25 -4.56 -2.50
N GLU A 68 -10.03 -3.35 -3.02
CA GLU A 68 -9.00 -3.08 -4.03
C GLU A 68 -7.59 -3.27 -3.43
N ALA A 69 -7.33 -2.70 -2.25
CA ALA A 69 -6.06 -2.91 -1.55
C ALA A 69 -5.83 -4.39 -1.19
N MET A 70 -6.91 -5.11 -0.82
CA MET A 70 -6.84 -6.55 -0.56
C MET A 70 -6.49 -7.37 -1.81
N ALA A 71 -7.08 -7.03 -2.96
CA ALA A 71 -6.78 -7.67 -4.24
C ALA A 71 -5.34 -7.40 -4.70
N GLN A 72 -4.86 -6.17 -4.52
CA GLN A 72 -3.47 -5.80 -4.82
C GLN A 72 -2.48 -6.57 -3.94
N MET A 73 -2.76 -6.69 -2.64
CA MET A 73 -1.94 -7.47 -1.72
C MET A 73 -1.82 -8.93 -2.15
N GLU A 74 -2.94 -9.55 -2.55
CA GLU A 74 -2.93 -10.93 -3.04
C GLU A 74 -2.14 -11.05 -4.35
N TYR A 75 -2.36 -10.12 -5.28
CA TYR A 75 -1.60 -10.08 -6.53
C TYR A 75 -0.08 -10.03 -6.27
N TYR A 76 0.36 -9.18 -5.35
CA TYR A 76 1.76 -9.08 -5.00
C TYR A 76 2.28 -10.35 -4.32
N ARG A 77 1.51 -11.01 -3.44
CA ARG A 77 1.93 -12.29 -2.83
C ARG A 77 2.25 -13.36 -3.87
N THR A 78 1.45 -13.46 -4.92
CA THR A 78 1.64 -14.48 -5.97
C THR A 78 2.65 -14.06 -7.03
N ASN A 79 2.73 -12.77 -7.37
CA ASN A 79 3.46 -12.28 -8.55
C ASN A 79 4.65 -11.37 -8.22
N MET A 80 5.07 -11.28 -6.96
CA MET A 80 6.08 -10.32 -6.49
C MET A 80 7.30 -10.24 -7.41
N PHE A 81 7.95 -11.38 -7.69
CA PHE A 81 9.16 -11.43 -8.50
C PHE A 81 8.93 -11.07 -9.96
N ALA A 82 7.80 -11.51 -10.55
CA ALA A 82 7.45 -11.16 -11.92
C ALA A 82 7.16 -9.67 -12.05
N THR A 83 6.50 -9.09 -11.05
CA THR A 83 6.21 -7.65 -10.99
C THR A 83 7.48 -6.83 -10.82
N PHE A 84 8.37 -7.22 -9.90
CA PHE A 84 9.66 -6.55 -9.73
C PHE A 84 10.54 -6.64 -10.98
N ARG A 85 10.58 -7.82 -11.64
CA ARG A 85 11.32 -7.99 -12.90
C ARG A 85 10.82 -7.04 -13.98
N LYS A 86 9.51 -6.99 -14.22
CA LYS A 86 8.91 -6.07 -15.21
C LYS A 86 9.24 -4.60 -14.91
N TRP A 87 9.21 -4.22 -13.63
CA TRP A 87 9.58 -2.86 -13.23
C TRP A 87 11.06 -2.58 -13.51
N TRP A 88 11.94 -3.53 -13.20
CA TRP A 88 13.36 -3.41 -13.48
C TRP A 88 13.65 -3.26 -14.98
N GLU A 89 13.04 -4.10 -15.81
CA GLU A 89 13.14 -4.03 -17.28
C GLU A 89 12.63 -2.69 -17.83
N THR A 90 11.60 -2.11 -17.21
CA THR A 90 11.07 -0.80 -17.62
C THR A 90 12.07 0.33 -17.29
N LEU A 91 12.75 0.26 -16.15
CA LEU A 91 13.80 1.21 -15.79
C LEU A 91 15.00 1.10 -16.74
N GLU A 92 15.41 -0.12 -17.11
CA GLU A 92 16.51 -0.29 -18.08
C GLU A 92 16.19 0.31 -19.45
N LEU A 93 14.93 0.28 -19.88
CA LEU A 93 14.49 0.91 -21.13
C LEU A 93 14.40 2.45 -21.03
N GLU A 94 14.04 2.98 -19.86
CA GLU A 94 13.94 4.43 -19.61
C GLU A 94 15.32 5.10 -19.44
N TYR A 95 16.33 4.34 -18.99
CA TYR A 95 17.72 4.78 -18.82
C TYR A 95 18.70 4.20 -19.83
N ALA A 96 18.23 3.48 -20.87
CA ALA A 96 19.09 3.04 -21.96
C ALA A 96 19.72 4.29 -22.61
N PRO A 97 21.06 4.43 -22.61
CA PRO A 97 21.68 5.58 -23.23
C PRO A 97 21.34 5.53 -24.72
N THR A 98 21.01 6.69 -25.30
CA THR A 98 20.80 6.93 -26.72
C THR A 98 22.08 6.66 -27.53
N VAL A 99 22.61 5.46 -27.47
CA VAL A 99 23.74 4.97 -28.25
C VAL A 99 23.13 3.97 -29.21
N LEU A 100 22.72 4.48 -30.38
CA LEU A 100 22.41 3.79 -31.66
C LEU A 100 21.32 4.56 -32.44
N ARG A 101 21.47 5.89 -32.58
CA ARG A 101 20.70 6.67 -33.57
C ARG A 101 21.56 7.40 -34.59
N TRP A 102 22.84 7.03 -34.71
CA TRP A 102 23.72 7.48 -35.79
C TRP A 102 24.46 6.28 -36.36
N GLY A 103 23.88 5.71 -37.40
CA GLY A 103 24.43 4.59 -38.15
C GLY A 103 23.78 4.53 -39.53
N THR A 104 24.08 5.53 -40.35
CA THR A 104 24.41 5.52 -41.81
C THR A 104 24.59 6.95 -42.26
#